data_AF-A0A330M755-F1
#
_entry.id   AF-A0A330M755-F1
#
_cell.length_a   1.000
_cell.length_b   1.000
_cell.length_c   1.000
_cell.angle_alpha   90.00
_cell.angle_beta   90.00
_cell.angle_gamma   90.00
#
_symmetry.space_group_name_H-M   'P 1'
#
loop_
_entity.id
_entity.type
_entity.pdbx_description
1 polymer ?
#
loop_
_entity_poly.entity_id
_entity_poly.type
_entity_poly.pdbx_seq_one_letter_code
_entity_poly.pdbx_strand_id
1 'polypeptide(L)'
;MDIGRYRGVIDAVEQAMEKAGTAANNQGWGFAVHRSFTAFVATALLVKVSEDKQLKVLKAISAIDAGTVVNPDRVKSQTEGAVMLRLNFSLITTNFILVLLLQISF
;
A
#
# COMPACT_ATOMS: atom_id res chain seq x y z
N MET A 1 21.93 1.41 -3.30
CA MET A 1 20.47 1.61 -3.26
C MET A 1 20.19 2.88 -4.03
N ASP A 2 19.32 2.86 -5.05
CA ASP A 2 18.96 4.07 -5.77
C ASP A 2 17.94 4.86 -4.94
N ILE A 3 18.43 5.89 -4.25
CA ILE A 3 17.61 6.71 -3.35
C ILE A 3 16.62 7.55 -4.15
N GLY A 4 16.95 7.94 -5.37
CA GLY A 4 16.08 8.75 -6.23
C GLY A 4 14.85 7.96 -6.66
N ARG A 5 15.04 6.72 -7.14
CA ARG A 5 13.92 5.82 -7.50
C ARG A 5 13.07 5.43 -6.29
N TYR A 6 13.70 5.21 -5.14
CA TYR A 6 12.99 4.93 -3.88
C TYR A 6 12.11 6.11 -3.43
N ARG A 7 12.67 7.33 -3.47
CA ARG A 7 11.92 8.57 -3.21
C ARG A 7 10.78 8.75 -4.21
N GLY A 8 11.04 8.49 -5.49
CA GLY A 8 10.06 8.69 -6.56
C GLY A 8 8.76 7.91 -6.36
N VAL A 9 8.84 6.65 -5.89
CA VAL A 9 7.60 5.89 -5.59
C VAL A 9 6.86 6.40 -4.36
N ILE A 10 7.58 6.94 -3.36
CA ILE A 10 6.97 7.54 -2.18
C ILE A 10 6.24 8.83 -2.58
N ASP A 11 6.94 9.75 -3.23
CA ASP A 11 6.38 11.03 -3.67
C ASP A 11 5.16 10.81 -4.57
N ALA A 12 5.17 9.79 -5.44
CA ALA A 12 4.04 9.44 -6.30
C ALA A 12 2.81 8.98 -5.51
N VAL A 13 2.98 8.19 -4.46
CA VAL A 13 1.87 7.76 -3.60
C VAL A 13 1.38 8.90 -2.73
N GLU A 14 2.28 9.72 -2.17
CA GLU A 14 1.92 10.91 -1.38
C GLU A 14 1.06 11.89 -2.19
N GLN A 15 1.49 12.24 -3.41
CA GLN A 15 0.70 13.09 -4.31
C GLN A 15 -0.67 12.48 -4.65
N ALA A 16 -0.74 11.14 -4.79
CA ALA A 16 -2.01 10.46 -5.04
C ALA A 16 -2.91 10.41 -3.79
N MET A 17 -2.33 10.32 -2.60
CA MET A 17 -3.05 10.42 -1.32
C MET A 17 -3.60 11.81 -1.09
N GLU A 18 -2.82 12.85 -1.36
CA GLU A 18 -3.27 14.25 -1.28
C GLU A 18 -4.51 14.48 -2.15
N LYS A 19 -4.48 13.97 -3.39
CA LYS A 19 -5.63 14.00 -4.30
C LYS A 19 -6.82 13.16 -3.81
N ALA A 20 -6.58 12.11 -3.05
CA ALA A 20 -7.62 11.25 -2.48
C ALA A 20 -8.31 11.87 -1.26
N GLY A 21 -7.71 12.89 -0.63
CA GLY A 21 -8.25 13.60 0.51
C GLY A 21 -7.89 13.00 1.87
N THR A 22 -8.27 13.71 2.93
CA THR A 22 -7.99 13.32 4.31
C THR A 22 -8.94 12.22 4.79
N ALA A 23 -8.43 11.36 5.68
CA ALA A 23 -9.24 10.33 6.32
C ALA A 23 -10.34 10.95 7.19
N ALA A 24 -11.57 10.42 7.12
CA ALA A 24 -12.67 10.84 7.97
C ALA A 24 -12.61 10.19 9.37
N ASN A 25 -13.55 10.53 10.26
CA ASN A 25 -13.66 9.89 11.57
C ASN A 25 -13.72 8.35 11.46
N ASN A 26 -12.97 7.66 12.32
CA ASN A 26 -12.78 6.20 12.33
C ASN A 26 -12.14 5.63 11.06
N GLN A 27 -11.49 6.48 10.25
CA GLN A 27 -10.64 6.06 9.14
C GLN A 27 -9.18 6.39 9.42
N GLY A 28 -8.28 5.63 8.80
CA GLY A 28 -6.85 5.87 8.86
C GLY A 28 -6.15 5.46 7.57
N TRP A 29 -5.08 6.17 7.23
CA TRP A 29 -4.18 5.76 6.17
C TRP A 29 -3.07 4.88 6.75
N GLY A 30 -2.87 3.69 6.18
CA GLY A 30 -1.66 2.91 6.34
C GLY A 30 -0.77 3.12 5.13
N PHE A 31 0.54 3.25 5.33
CA PHE A 31 1.51 3.44 4.26
C PHE A 31 2.65 2.43 4.44
N ALA A 32 3.06 1.80 3.35
CA ALA A 32 4.20 0.90 3.34
C ALA A 32 5.01 1.09 2.05
N VAL A 33 6.32 1.00 2.16
CA VAL A 33 7.23 1.00 1.01
C VAL A 33 8.18 -0.18 1.13
N HIS A 34 8.39 -0.90 0.04
CA HIS A 34 9.20 -2.11 0.02
C HIS A 34 10.07 -2.14 -1.22
N ARG A 35 11.27 -2.72 -1.06
CA ARG A 35 12.20 -3.00 -2.15
C ARG A 35 12.28 -4.50 -2.35
N SER A 36 12.03 -4.98 -3.57
CA SER A 36 12.27 -6.36 -3.97
C SER A 36 13.23 -6.39 -5.15
N PHE A 37 14.44 -6.91 -4.94
CA PHE A 37 15.52 -6.88 -5.92
C PHE A 37 15.73 -5.47 -6.52
N THR A 38 15.40 -5.26 -7.80
CA THR A 38 15.55 -3.98 -8.51
C THR A 38 14.29 -3.12 -8.53
N ALA A 39 13.19 -3.63 -7.98
CA ALA A 39 11.90 -2.96 -7.96
C ALA A 39 11.63 -2.28 -6.62
N PHE A 40 10.98 -1.12 -6.71
CA PHE A 40 10.50 -0.35 -5.57
C PHE A 40 8.99 -0.22 -5.65
N VAL A 41 8.29 -0.45 -4.55
CA VAL A 41 6.83 -0.34 -4.49
C VAL A 41 6.43 0.41 -3.24
N ALA A 42 5.54 1.38 -3.38
CA ALA A 42 4.88 2.05 -2.27
C ALA A 42 3.38 1.79 -2.38
N THR A 43 2.73 1.55 -1.24
CA THR A 43 1.29 1.26 -1.15
C THR A 43 0.69 2.00 0.03
N ALA A 44 -0.38 2.74 -0.23
CA ALA A 44 -1.21 3.36 0.79
C ALA A 44 -2.60 2.73 0.82
N LEU A 45 -3.10 2.43 2.01
CA LEU A 45 -4.42 1.85 2.26
C LEU A 45 -5.24 2.79 3.13
N LEU A 46 -6.41 3.21 2.65
CA LEU A 46 -7.40 3.86 3.51
C LEU A 46 -8.26 2.78 4.13
N VAL A 47 -8.23 2.66 5.45
CA VAL A 47 -9.02 1.69 6.21
C VAL A 47 -10.03 2.39 7.10
N LYS A 48 -11.14 1.72 7.38
CA LYS A 48 -12.15 2.12 8.36
C LYS A 48 -12.34 1.01 9.37
N VAL A 49 -12.39 1.35 10.65
CA VAL A 49 -12.77 0.42 11.71
C VAL A 49 -14.22 0.70 12.08
N SER A 50 -15.09 -0.32 12.01
CA SER A 50 -16.47 -0.20 12.49
C SER A 50 -16.54 -0.27 14.01
N GLU A 51 -17.69 0.12 14.57
CA GLU A 51 -17.97 -0.01 16.00
C GLU A 51 -17.87 -1.48 16.47
N ASP A 52 -18.26 -2.42 15.61
CA ASP A 52 -18.12 -3.88 15.81
C ASP A 52 -16.68 -4.40 15.61
N LYS A 53 -15.68 -3.50 15.64
CA LYS A 53 -14.25 -3.78 15.45
C LYS A 53 -13.91 -4.50 14.14
N GLN A 54 -14.74 -4.35 13.10
CA GLN A 54 -14.45 -4.89 11.78
C GLN A 54 -13.63 -3.90 10.97
N LEU A 55 -12.53 -4.38 10.37
CA LEU A 55 -11.68 -3.58 9.51
C LEU A 55 -12.15 -3.67 8.06
N LYS A 56 -12.43 -2.52 7.44
CA LYS A 56 -12.79 -2.40 6.04
C LYS A 56 -11.76 -1.58 5.28
N VAL A 57 -11.19 -2.14 4.21
CA VAL A 57 -10.35 -1.39 3.28
C VAL A 57 -11.25 -0.61 2.32
N LEU A 58 -11.09 0.72 2.29
CA LEU A 58 -11.88 1.61 1.45
C LEU A 58 -11.17 1.96 0.15
N LYS A 59 -9.84 2.07 0.18
CA LYS A 59 -9.03 2.44 -0.98
C LYS A 59 -7.63 1.85 -0.85
N ALA A 60 -7.06 1.46 -1.99
CA ALA A 60 -5.65 1.12 -2.12
C ALA A 60 -5.04 1.96 -3.24
N ILE A 61 -3.92 2.62 -2.96
CA ILE A 61 -3.12 3.38 -3.92
C ILE A 61 -1.76 2.69 -3.95
N SER A 62 -1.20 2.44 -5.13
CA SER A 62 0.13 1.85 -5.24
C SER A 62 0.89 2.46 -6.39
N ALA A 63 2.19 2.68 -6.17
CA ALA A 63 3.14 3.05 -7.20
C ALA A 63 4.26 2.02 -7.21
N ILE A 64 4.68 1.60 -8.41
CA ILE A 64 5.78 0.66 -8.61
C ILE A 64 6.77 1.23 -9.62
N ASP A 65 8.04 1.18 -9.28
CA ASP A 65 9.15 1.34 -10.20
C ASP A 65 9.81 -0.03 -10.39
N ALA A 66 9.49 -0.68 -11.51
CA ALA A 66 10.04 -1.98 -11.89
C ALA A 66 11.30 -1.88 -12.77
N GLY A 67 11.82 -0.66 -13.01
CA GLY A 67 12.83 -0.41 -14.04
C GLY A 67 12.22 -0.52 -15.44
N THR A 68 12.82 -1.34 -16.30
CA THR A 68 12.32 -1.52 -17.68
C THR A 68 11.01 -2.31 -17.70
N VAL A 69 9.92 -1.62 -18.04
CA VAL A 69 8.58 -2.23 -18.19
C VAL A 69 8.35 -2.63 -19.64
N VAL A 70 8.34 -3.94 -19.90
CA VAL A 70 8.05 -4.50 -21.24
C VAL A 70 6.54 -4.57 -21.51
N ASN A 71 5.75 -4.83 -20.47
CA ASN A 71 4.29 -4.96 -20.57
C ASN A 71 3.62 -4.22 -19.40
N PRO A 72 3.18 -2.96 -19.60
CA PRO A 72 2.56 -2.15 -18.55
C PRO A 72 1.28 -2.77 -17.97
N ASP A 73 0.45 -3.39 -18.81
CA ASP A 73 -0.81 -4.01 -18.37
C ASP A 73 -0.55 -5.17 -17.42
N ARG A 74 0.45 -6.01 -17.73
CA ARG A 74 0.87 -7.09 -16.84
C ARG A 74 1.41 -6.54 -15.51
N VAL A 75 2.22 -5.48 -15.53
CA VAL A 75 2.73 -4.86 -14.29
C VAL A 75 1.57 -4.35 -13.44
N LYS A 76 0.58 -3.69 -14.05
CA LYS A 76 -0.62 -3.23 -13.35
C LYS A 76 -1.40 -4.40 -12.74
N SER A 77 -1.75 -5.41 -13.52
CA SER A 77 -2.52 -6.56 -13.02
C SER A 77 -1.79 -7.36 -11.93
N GLN A 78 -0.47 -7.49 -12.01
CA GLN A 78 0.33 -8.15 -10.98
C GLN A 78 0.40 -7.32 -9.69
N THR A 79 0.49 -6.00 -9.79
CA THR A 79 0.48 -5.09 -8.64
C THR A 79 -0.87 -5.15 -7.93
N GLU A 80 -1.98 -5.06 -8.68
CA GLU A 80 -3.34 -5.21 -8.15
C GLU A 80 -3.56 -6.58 -7.49
N GLY A 81 -3.11 -7.65 -8.16
CA GLY A 81 -3.18 -9.01 -7.65
C GLY A 81 -2.40 -9.21 -6.34
N ALA A 82 -1.19 -8.64 -6.25
CA ALA A 82 -0.37 -8.70 -5.04
C ALA A 82 -1.03 -7.99 -3.85
N VAL A 83 -1.62 -6.81 -4.08
CA VAL A 83 -2.37 -6.07 -3.06
C VAL A 83 -3.57 -6.90 -2.59
N MET A 84 -4.38 -7.42 -3.50
CA MET A 84 -5.53 -8.27 -3.15
C MET A 84 -5.12 -9.51 -2.36
N LEU A 85 -4.09 -10.23 -2.81
CA LEU A 85 -3.58 -11.42 -2.11
C LEU A 85 -3.17 -11.08 -0.67
N ARG A 86 -2.42 -9.98 -0.50
CA ARG A 86 -1.92 -9.57 0.82
C ARG A 86 -3.06 -9.15 1.75
N LEU A 87 -4.06 -8.43 1.23
CA LEU A 87 -5.24 -8.02 1.98
C LEU A 87 -6.05 -9.23 2.45
N ASN A 88 -6.32 -10.19 1.56
CA ASN A 88 -7.03 -11.42 1.92
C ASN A 88 -6.30 -12.17 3.05
N PHE A 89 -4.99 -12.37 2.91
CA PHE A 89 -4.20 -13.03 3.94
C PHE A 89 -4.22 -12.28 5.28
N SER A 90 -4.14 -10.95 5.25
CA SER A 90 -4.12 -10.11 6.44
C SER A 90 -5.47 -10.03 7.16
N LEU A 91 -6.58 -10.06 6.44
CA LEU A 91 -7.93 -9.98 7.01
C LEU A 91 -8.39 -11.32 7.59
N ILE A 92 -8.02 -12.44 6.97
CA ILE A 92 -8.36 -13.79 7.45
C ILE A 92 -7.54 -14.13 8.71
N THR A 93 -6.30 -13.67 8.77
CA THR A 93 -5.40 -13.95 9.89
C THR A 93 -5.46 -12.79 10.89
N THR A 94 -6.55 -12.68 11.66
CA THR A 94 -6.79 -11.60 12.64
C THR A 94 -5.62 -11.35 13.62
N ASN A 95 -4.72 -12.32 13.81
CA ASN A 95 -3.50 -12.21 14.63
C ASN A 95 -2.27 -11.60 13.92
N PHE A 96 -2.30 -11.37 12.59
CA PHE A 96 -1.17 -10.83 11.82
C PHE A 96 -1.27 -9.34 11.51
N ILE A 97 -2.37 -8.68 11.88
CA ILE A 97 -2.58 -7.22 11.71
C ILE A 97 -1.50 -6.41 12.46
N LEU A 98 -0.92 -6.97 13.53
CA LEU A 98 0.22 -6.38 14.24
C LEU A 98 1.46 -6.18 13.36
N VAL A 99 1.68 -6.99 12.32
CA VAL A 99 2.83 -6.82 11.42
C VAL A 99 2.68 -5.60 10.51
N LEU A 100 1.44 -5.18 10.20
CA LEU A 100 1.19 -3.93 9.48
C LEU A 100 1.30 -2.70 10.39
N LEU A 101 0.92 -2.83 11.67
CA LEU A 101 1.08 -1.77 12.67
C LEU A 101 2.54 -1.59 13.13
N LEU A 102 3.34 -2.66 13.17
CA LEU A 102 4.77 -2.61 13.54
C LEU A 102 5.66 -1.94 12.50
N GLN A 103 5.18 -1.73 11.27
CA GLN A 103 5.87 -0.90 10.26
C GLN A 103 5.50 0.59 10.37
N ILE A 104 4.58 0.96 11.26
CA ILE A 104 4.15 2.36 11.53
C ILE A 104 4.90 2.95 12.75
N SER A 105 5.75 2.17 13.40
CA SER A 105 6.60 2.65 14.50
C SER A 105 8.02 2.17 14.28
N PHE A 106 8.77 2.87 13.43
CA PHE A 106 10.20 3.26 13.58
C PHE A 106 10.62 4.05 12.34
#